data_AF-A0AB35HDG1-F1
#
_entry.id   AF-A0AB35HDG1-F1
#
_cell.length_a   1.000
_cell.length_b   1.000
_cell.length_c   1.000
_cell.angle_alpha   90.00
_cell.angle_beta   90.00
_cell.angle_gamma   90.00
#
_symmetry.space_group_name_H-M   'P 1'
#
loop_
_entity.id
_entity.type
_entity.pdbx_description
1 polymer ?
#
loop_
_entity_poly.entity_id
_entity_poly.type
_entity_poly.pdbx_seq_one_letter_code
_entity_poly.pdbx_strand_id
1 'polypeptide(L)'
;MPNITKSAVHAFVRSEYLKKHEPLRNARKEALQSAIESSHLFIDFKNIMASAESVASALEKAGYGSEFRRNLVSCDKALNRTIGNLYTAGLDKPSDEIRALYAIAKPYDENLKKIEQAYQSARRVVDTAPSGKAAADILKSAGLDFYAWQTTDTGAALDLSALKGGD
;
A
#
# COMPACT_ATOMS: atom_id res chain seq x y z
N MET A 1 21.13 23.25 17.92
CA MET A 1 20.16 22.26 17.37
C MET A 1 20.59 21.92 15.95
N PRO A 2 20.59 20.65 15.54
CA PRO A 2 20.82 20.29 14.14
C PRO A 2 19.83 21.05 13.25
N ASN A 3 20.30 21.53 12.10
CA ASN A 3 19.51 22.34 11.20
C ASN A 3 18.38 21.47 10.59
N ILE A 4 17.11 21.81 10.87
CA ILE A 4 15.97 21.06 10.36
C ILE A 4 15.83 21.33 8.87
N THR A 5 16.10 20.32 8.05
CA THR A 5 16.00 20.42 6.59
C THR A 5 14.58 20.12 6.12
N LYS A 6 14.14 20.73 5.03
CA LYS A 6 12.86 20.38 4.38
C LYS A 6 12.81 18.90 4.00
N SER A 7 13.95 18.32 3.58
CA SER A 7 14.04 16.90 3.26
C SER A 7 13.69 16.00 4.45
N ALA A 8 14.20 16.31 5.64
CA ALA A 8 13.86 15.57 6.86
C ALA A 8 12.36 15.67 7.18
N VAL A 9 11.76 16.85 7.02
CA VAL A 9 10.32 17.05 7.24
C VAL A 9 9.49 16.31 6.17
N HIS A 10 9.94 16.23 4.91
CA HIS A 10 9.29 15.39 3.90
C HIS A 10 9.35 13.90 4.25
N ALA A 11 10.48 13.42 4.75
CA ALA A 11 10.63 12.03 5.18
C ALA A 11 9.66 11.69 6.32
N PHE A 12 9.52 12.59 7.29
CA PHE A 12 8.51 12.49 8.35
C PHE A 12 7.08 12.47 7.80
N VAL A 13 6.70 13.43 6.96
CA VAL A 13 5.34 13.47 6.37
C VAL A 13 5.05 12.20 5.58
N ARG A 14 6.04 11.67 4.85
CA ARG A 14 5.92 10.39 4.14
C ARG A 14 5.76 9.21 5.10
N SER A 15 6.52 9.15 6.20
CA SER A 15 6.43 8.04 7.15
C SER A 15 5.07 7.99 7.84
N GLU A 16 4.53 9.15 8.26
CA GLU A 16 3.19 9.26 8.85
C GLU A 16 2.08 8.89 7.86
N TYR A 17 2.25 9.26 6.59
CA TYR A 17 1.36 8.82 5.52
C TYR A 17 1.38 7.29 5.37
N LEU A 18 2.56 6.67 5.25
CA LEU A 18 2.68 5.22 5.04
C LEU A 18 2.09 4.42 6.19
N LYS A 19 2.29 4.86 7.45
CA LYS A 19 1.69 4.23 8.65
C LYS A 19 0.17 4.10 8.58
N LYS A 20 -0.51 5.06 7.93
CA LYS A 20 -1.97 5.06 7.78
C LYS A 20 -2.41 4.43 6.45
N HIS A 21 -1.65 4.66 5.39
CA HIS A 21 -2.00 4.25 4.04
C HIS A 21 -1.77 2.75 3.80
N GLU A 22 -0.63 2.19 4.22
CA GLU A 22 -0.29 0.79 3.93
C GLU A 22 -1.24 -0.23 4.57
N PRO A 23 -1.60 -0.12 5.87
CA PRO A 23 -2.53 -1.07 6.47
C PRO A 23 -3.90 -1.03 5.79
N LEU A 24 -4.39 0.17 5.45
CA LEU A 24 -5.69 0.32 4.80
C LEU A 24 -5.67 -0.23 3.36
N ARG A 25 -4.58 -0.01 2.63
CA ARG A 25 -4.37 -0.58 1.29
C ARG A 25 -4.31 -2.11 1.33
N ASN A 26 -3.65 -2.69 2.34
CA ASN A 26 -3.56 -4.14 2.50
C ASN A 26 -4.92 -4.73 2.88
N ALA A 27 -5.63 -4.12 3.84
CA ALA A 27 -6.97 -4.56 4.24
C ALA A 27 -7.96 -4.51 3.06
N ARG A 28 -7.88 -3.47 2.22
CA ARG A 28 -8.65 -3.41 0.96
C ARG A 28 -8.35 -4.58 0.04
N LYS A 29 -7.06 -4.89 -0.16
CA LYS A 29 -6.62 -5.99 -1.02
C LYS A 29 -7.14 -7.33 -0.49
N GLU A 30 -7.01 -7.58 0.80
CA GLU A 30 -7.48 -8.80 1.46
C GLU A 30 -9.00 -8.95 1.34
N ALA A 31 -9.77 -7.89 1.61
CA ALA A 31 -11.22 -7.91 1.48
C ALA A 31 -11.67 -8.27 0.05
N LEU A 32 -11.04 -7.68 -0.97
CA LEU A 32 -11.33 -8.00 -2.37
C LEU A 32 -10.90 -9.41 -2.73
N GLN A 33 -9.73 -9.86 -2.25
CA GLN A 33 -9.24 -11.20 -2.48
C GLN A 33 -10.21 -12.25 -1.91
N SER A 34 -10.62 -12.11 -0.66
CA SER A 34 -11.59 -13.03 -0.03
C SER A 34 -12.93 -13.05 -0.77
N ALA A 35 -13.42 -11.90 -1.23
CA ALA A 35 -14.67 -11.81 -1.98
C ALA A 35 -14.58 -12.49 -3.36
N ILE A 36 -13.46 -12.32 -4.06
CA ILE A 36 -13.26 -12.97 -5.36
C ILE A 36 -13.07 -14.48 -5.17
N GLU A 37 -12.25 -14.91 -4.21
CA GLU A 37 -11.96 -16.32 -3.96
C GLU A 37 -13.18 -17.13 -3.49
N SER A 38 -14.17 -16.48 -2.87
CA SER A 38 -15.45 -17.09 -2.47
C SER A 38 -16.51 -17.11 -3.58
N SER A 39 -16.26 -16.43 -4.70
CA SER A 39 -17.20 -16.42 -5.83
C SER A 39 -17.18 -17.77 -6.56
N HIS A 40 -18.37 -18.33 -6.82
CA HIS A 40 -18.52 -19.55 -7.62
C HIS A 40 -17.79 -19.48 -8.96
N LEU A 41 -17.86 -18.34 -9.66
CA LEU A 41 -17.18 -18.15 -10.95
C LEU A 41 -15.65 -18.27 -10.83
N PHE A 42 -15.08 -17.75 -9.74
CA PHE A 42 -13.63 -17.83 -9.54
C PHE A 42 -13.19 -19.22 -9.08
N ILE A 43 -14.02 -19.91 -8.27
CA ILE A 43 -13.81 -21.31 -7.90
C ILE A 43 -13.80 -22.19 -9.16
N ASP A 44 -14.78 -22.02 -10.04
CA ASP A 44 -14.86 -22.76 -11.31
C ASP A 44 -13.67 -22.45 -12.22
N PHE A 45 -13.30 -21.17 -12.35
CA PHE A 45 -12.10 -20.76 -13.06
C PHE A 45 -10.84 -21.44 -12.50
N LYS A 46 -10.67 -21.47 -11.17
CA LYS A 46 -9.52 -22.12 -10.52
C LYS A 46 -9.47 -23.62 -10.81
N ASN A 47 -10.61 -24.30 -10.79
CA ASN A 47 -10.72 -25.74 -11.10
C ASN A 47 -10.39 -26.05 -12.57
N ILE A 48 -10.87 -25.21 -13.50
CA ILE A 48 -10.56 -25.33 -14.93
C ILE A 48 -9.06 -25.12 -15.17
N MET A 49 -8.46 -24.10 -14.56
CA MET A 49 -7.04 -23.82 -14.72
C MET A 49 -6.15 -24.92 -14.14
N ALA A 50 -6.53 -25.50 -13.00
CA ALA A 50 -5.82 -26.66 -12.45
C ALA A 50 -5.89 -27.87 -13.39
N SER A 51 -7.06 -28.10 -14.00
CA SER A 51 -7.24 -29.17 -15.00
C SER A 51 -6.40 -28.91 -16.25
N ALA A 52 -6.38 -27.67 -16.75
CA ALA A 52 -5.56 -27.27 -17.89
C ALA A 52 -4.06 -27.43 -17.60
N GLU A 53 -3.59 -27.09 -16.40
CA GLU A 53 -2.20 -27.29 -15.99
C GLU A 53 -1.81 -28.78 -15.92
N SER A 54 -2.72 -29.63 -15.42
CA SER A 54 -2.54 -31.08 -15.41
C SER A 54 -2.38 -31.63 -16.83
N VAL A 55 -3.29 -31.25 -17.74
CA VAL A 55 -3.24 -31.66 -19.16
C VAL A 55 -1.97 -31.14 -19.83
N ALA A 56 -1.61 -29.87 -19.60
CA ALA A 56 -0.40 -29.27 -20.13
C ALA A 56 0.87 -30.02 -19.69
N SER A 57 0.91 -30.42 -18.42
CA SER A 57 2.01 -31.20 -17.86
C SER A 57 2.09 -32.60 -18.47
N ALA A 58 0.95 -33.22 -18.79
CA ALA A 58 0.92 -34.52 -19.47
C ALA A 58 1.41 -34.42 -20.93
N LEU A 59 0.99 -33.38 -21.65
CA LEU A 59 1.45 -33.10 -23.02
C LEU A 59 2.96 -32.85 -23.06
N GLU A 60 3.48 -32.06 -22.11
CA GLU A 60 4.92 -31.82 -21.97
C GLU A 60 5.70 -33.12 -21.77
N LYS A 61 5.22 -34.00 -20.88
CA LYS A 61 5.82 -35.33 -20.64
C LYS A 61 5.74 -36.26 -21.84
N ALA A 62 4.70 -36.14 -22.66
CA ALA A 62 4.52 -36.90 -23.88
C ALA A 62 5.34 -36.36 -25.08
N GLY A 63 6.12 -35.29 -24.89
CA GLY A 63 7.03 -34.76 -25.91
C GLY A 63 6.43 -33.68 -26.81
N TYR A 64 5.22 -33.19 -26.53
CA TYR A 64 4.57 -32.12 -27.30
C TYR A 64 5.13 -30.71 -27.02
N GLY A 65 6.15 -30.61 -26.17
CA GLY A 65 6.78 -29.35 -25.78
C GLY A 65 6.09 -28.65 -24.59
N SER A 66 6.75 -27.61 -24.07
CA SER A 66 6.32 -26.91 -22.84
C SER A 66 5.57 -25.59 -23.12
N GLU A 67 5.38 -25.23 -24.38
CA GLU A 67 4.86 -23.91 -24.77
C GLU A 67 3.40 -23.71 -24.33
N PHE A 68 2.55 -24.72 -24.44
CA PHE A 68 1.18 -24.65 -23.95
C PHE A 68 1.12 -24.34 -22.45
N ARG A 69 1.93 -25.05 -21.64
CA ARG A 69 2.03 -24.82 -20.19
C ARG A 69 2.54 -23.41 -19.86
N ARG A 70 3.57 -22.95 -20.56
CA ARG A 70 4.16 -21.60 -20.35
C ARG A 70 3.17 -20.47 -20.62
N ASN A 71 2.21 -20.71 -21.50
CA ASN A 71 1.19 -19.74 -21.88
C ASN A 71 -0.07 -19.78 -20.99
N LEU A 72 -0.18 -20.72 -20.06
CA LEU A 72 -1.29 -20.72 -19.09
C LEU A 72 -1.15 -19.54 -18.12
N VAL A 73 -2.22 -18.77 -17.97
CA VAL A 73 -2.28 -17.66 -17.02
C VAL A 73 -2.40 -18.22 -15.60
N SER A 74 -1.53 -17.79 -14.69
CA SER A 74 -1.67 -18.11 -13.27
C SER A 74 -2.95 -17.47 -12.69
N CYS A 75 -3.71 -18.22 -11.91
CA CYS A 75 -4.89 -17.72 -11.20
C CYS A 75 -4.54 -16.52 -10.31
N ASP A 76 -3.38 -16.53 -9.65
CA ASP A 76 -2.93 -15.41 -8.82
C ASP A 76 -2.64 -14.17 -9.66
N LYS A 77 -2.09 -14.33 -10.87
CA LYS A 77 -1.89 -13.21 -11.80
C LYS A 77 -3.23 -12.62 -12.24
N ALA A 78 -4.21 -13.46 -12.56
CA ALA A 78 -5.56 -13.02 -12.92
C ALA A 78 -6.22 -12.27 -11.77
N LEU A 79 -6.19 -12.84 -10.55
CA LEU A 79 -6.72 -12.24 -9.33
C LEU A 79 -6.10 -10.86 -9.03
N ASN A 80 -4.76 -10.79 -8.98
CA ASN A 80 -4.06 -9.54 -8.70
C ASN A 80 -4.35 -8.48 -9.77
N ARG A 81 -4.51 -8.88 -11.04
CA ARG A 81 -4.89 -7.97 -12.13
C ARG A 81 -6.31 -7.44 -11.93
N THR A 82 -7.28 -8.29 -11.55
CA THR A 82 -8.65 -7.85 -11.25
C THR A 82 -8.67 -6.84 -10.09
N ILE A 83 -7.97 -7.14 -8.99
CA ILE A 83 -7.87 -6.23 -7.84
C ILE A 83 -7.20 -4.91 -8.23
N GLY A 84 -6.14 -4.97 -9.06
CA GLY A 84 -5.44 -3.79 -9.56
C GLY A 84 -6.29 -2.92 -10.49
N ASN A 85 -7.06 -3.53 -11.39
CA ASN A 85 -7.98 -2.81 -12.28
C ASN A 85 -9.06 -2.07 -11.49
N LEU A 86 -9.57 -2.65 -10.39
CA LEU A 86 -10.51 -1.98 -9.50
C LEU A 86 -9.92 -0.72 -8.82
N TYR A 87 -8.60 -0.60 -8.73
CA TYR A 87 -7.93 0.58 -8.18
C TYR A 87 -7.83 1.73 -9.21
N THR A 88 -7.60 1.40 -10.48
CA THR A 88 -7.36 2.38 -11.55
C THR A 88 -8.62 2.79 -12.30
N ALA A 89 -9.68 2.00 -12.23
CA ALA A 89 -10.83 2.17 -13.12
C ALA A 89 -11.74 3.37 -12.82
N GLY A 90 -11.47 4.20 -11.81
CA GLY A 90 -12.20 5.47 -11.59
C GLY A 90 -13.72 5.30 -11.66
N LEU A 91 -14.24 4.29 -10.96
CA LEU A 91 -15.58 3.75 -11.17
C LEU A 91 -16.64 4.54 -10.42
N ASP A 92 -16.92 5.77 -10.84
CA ASP A 92 -18.06 6.54 -10.32
C ASP A 92 -19.40 5.84 -10.62
N LYS A 93 -19.42 4.89 -11.58
CA LYS A 93 -20.55 4.04 -11.94
C LYS A 93 -20.06 2.63 -12.35
N PRO A 94 -19.89 1.68 -11.42
CA PRO A 94 -19.54 0.30 -11.77
C PRO A 94 -20.64 -0.36 -12.60
N SER A 95 -20.26 -1.26 -13.51
CA SER A 95 -21.23 -2.18 -14.13
C SER A 95 -21.84 -3.09 -13.06
N ASP A 96 -23.00 -3.67 -13.36
CA ASP A 96 -23.70 -4.56 -12.43
C ASP A 96 -22.83 -5.75 -12.00
N GLU A 97 -21.99 -6.24 -12.91
CA GLU A 97 -21.09 -7.39 -12.73
C GLU A 97 -20.00 -7.14 -11.67
N ILE A 98 -19.51 -5.90 -11.56
CA ILE A 98 -18.44 -5.55 -10.60
C ILE A 98 -18.96 -4.72 -9.42
N ARG A 99 -20.27 -4.41 -9.39
CA ARG A 99 -20.88 -3.57 -8.36
C ARG A 99 -20.67 -4.11 -6.96
N ALA A 100 -20.75 -5.42 -6.76
CA ALA A 100 -20.51 -6.05 -5.46
C ALA A 100 -19.07 -5.86 -4.97
N LEU A 101 -18.08 -6.07 -5.85
CA LEU A 101 -16.67 -5.85 -5.53
C LEU A 101 -16.37 -4.36 -5.26
N TYR A 102 -17.01 -3.46 -6.02
CA TYR A 102 -16.91 -2.04 -5.77
C TYR A 102 -17.49 -1.64 -4.41
N ALA A 103 -18.65 -2.17 -4.03
CA ALA A 103 -19.25 -1.90 -2.72
C ALA A 103 -18.33 -2.29 -1.56
N ILE A 104 -17.56 -3.38 -1.72
CA ILE A 104 -16.53 -3.82 -0.75
C ILE A 104 -15.35 -2.83 -0.73
N ALA A 105 -14.85 -2.40 -1.88
CA ALA A 105 -13.69 -1.53 -1.98
C ALA A 105 -13.96 -0.06 -1.59
N LYS A 106 -15.17 0.43 -1.87
CA LYS A 106 -15.57 1.84 -1.72
C LYS A 106 -15.19 2.48 -0.37
N PRO A 107 -15.52 1.91 0.80
CA PRO A 107 -15.16 2.53 2.07
C PRO A 107 -13.63 2.67 2.26
N TYR A 108 -12.84 1.73 1.72
CA TYR A 108 -11.39 1.82 1.74
C TYR A 108 -10.90 2.92 0.79
N ASP A 109 -11.44 2.98 -0.43
CA ASP A 109 -11.04 3.95 -1.46
C ASP A 109 -11.32 5.39 -1.03
N GLU A 110 -12.47 5.64 -0.40
CA GLU A 110 -12.80 6.96 0.16
C GLU A 110 -11.84 7.39 1.26
N ASN A 111 -11.44 6.46 2.14
CA ASN A 111 -10.50 6.75 3.21
C ASN A 111 -9.06 6.90 2.69
N LEU A 112 -8.63 6.07 1.74
CA LEU A 112 -7.34 6.21 1.05
C LEU A 112 -7.24 7.58 0.36
N LYS A 113 -8.31 8.02 -0.31
CA LYS A 113 -8.37 9.34 -0.96
C LYS A 113 -8.22 10.48 0.04
N LYS A 114 -8.88 10.41 1.20
CA LYS A 114 -8.73 11.42 2.27
C LYS A 114 -7.29 11.47 2.80
N ILE A 115 -6.68 10.30 3.02
CA ILE A 115 -5.28 10.20 3.47
C ILE A 115 -4.32 10.80 2.43
N GLU A 116 -4.53 10.50 1.15
CA GLU A 116 -3.72 11.05 0.05
C GLU A 116 -3.86 12.57 -0.04
N GLN A 117 -5.07 13.11 0.05
CA GLN A 117 -5.31 14.56 0.04
C GLN A 117 -4.65 15.25 1.23
N ALA A 118 -4.70 14.66 2.42
CA ALA A 118 -4.02 15.17 3.60
C ALA A 118 -2.49 15.15 3.43
N TYR A 119 -1.94 14.07 2.88
CA TYR A 119 -0.52 13.93 2.57
C TYR A 119 -0.04 14.99 1.57
N GLN A 120 -0.77 15.18 0.46
CA GLN A 120 -0.43 16.21 -0.53
C GLN A 120 -0.51 17.62 0.06
N SER A 121 -1.49 17.88 0.94
CA SER A 121 -1.61 19.16 1.64
C SER A 121 -0.41 19.40 2.57
N ALA A 122 -0.03 18.40 3.38
CA ALA A 122 1.14 18.48 4.24
C ALA A 122 2.44 18.65 3.44
N ARG A 123 2.58 17.95 2.31
CA ARG A 123 3.74 18.10 1.41
C ARG A 123 3.86 19.53 0.87
N ARG A 124 2.75 20.12 0.42
CA ARG A 124 2.71 21.53 -0.04
C ARG A 124 3.13 22.51 1.06
N VAL A 125 2.77 22.25 2.32
CA VAL A 125 3.24 23.06 3.46
C VAL A 125 4.77 23.04 3.55
N VAL A 126 5.39 21.86 3.43
CA VAL A 126 6.85 21.72 3.45
C VAL A 126 7.50 22.43 2.25
N ASP A 127 6.93 22.26 1.05
CA ASP A 127 7.43 22.87 -0.18
C ASP A 127 7.43 24.41 -0.09
N THR A 128 6.34 25.00 0.40
CA THR A 128 6.12 26.45 0.45
C THR A 128 6.71 27.17 1.67
N ALA A 129 7.03 26.46 2.75
CA ALA A 129 7.64 27.07 3.93
C ALA A 129 9.01 27.70 3.63
N PRO A 130 9.43 28.75 4.35
CA PRO A 130 10.74 29.37 4.15
C PRO A 130 11.92 28.48 4.61
N SER A 131 11.69 27.55 5.53
CA SER A 131 12.72 26.64 6.06
C SER A 131 12.09 25.34 6.58
N GLY A 132 12.92 24.31 6.84
CA GLY A 132 12.44 23.06 7.44
C GLY A 132 11.90 23.24 8.85
N LYS A 133 12.50 24.15 9.65
CA LYS A 133 11.97 24.52 10.97
C LYS A 133 10.57 25.13 10.85
N ALA A 134 10.38 26.10 9.95
CA ALA A 134 9.08 26.72 9.73
C ALA A 134 8.03 25.68 9.29
N ALA A 135 8.41 24.73 8.41
CA ALA A 135 7.53 23.64 8.01
C ALA A 135 7.14 22.74 9.20
N ALA A 136 8.10 22.36 10.05
CA ALA A 136 7.87 21.54 11.24
C ALA A 136 6.92 22.23 12.24
N ASP A 137 7.08 23.55 12.44
CA ASP A 137 6.22 24.34 13.35
C ASP A 137 4.77 24.44 12.83
N ILE A 138 4.59 24.65 11.52
CA ILE A 138 3.25 24.67 10.90
C ILE A 138 2.59 23.29 11.01
N LEU A 139 3.32 22.22 10.71
CA LEU A 139 2.80 20.85 10.81
C LEU A 139 2.45 20.46 12.25
N LYS A 140 3.26 20.86 13.24
CA LYS A 140 2.97 20.63 14.66
C LYS A 140 1.67 21.29 15.09
N SER A 141 1.40 22.51 14.62
CA SER A 141 0.13 23.21 14.86
C SER A 141 -1.08 22.49 14.26
N ALA A 142 -0.86 21.68 13.21
CA ALA A 142 -1.86 20.81 12.60
C ALA A 142 -1.89 19.38 13.19
N GLY A 143 -1.16 19.12 14.29
CA GLY A 143 -1.12 17.82 14.96
C GLY A 143 -0.11 16.81 14.40
N LEU A 144 0.78 17.23 13.49
CA LEU A 144 1.88 16.41 12.96
C LEU A 144 3.21 16.84 13.58
N ASP A 145 3.59 16.20 14.70
CA ASP A 145 4.77 16.60 15.48
C ASP A 145 6.06 15.97 14.98
N PHE A 146 6.75 16.68 14.08
CA PHE A 146 8.09 16.31 13.58
C PHE A 146 9.11 16.14 14.71
N TYR A 147 9.04 16.98 15.75
CA TYR A 147 10.04 16.99 16.81
C TYR A 147 9.94 15.73 17.68
N ALA A 148 8.71 15.28 17.97
CA ALA A 148 8.47 14.01 18.66
C ALA A 148 8.90 12.80 17.81
N TRP A 149 8.64 12.85 16.50
CA TRP A 149 9.11 11.82 15.58
C TRP A 149 10.65 11.74 15.53
N GLN A 150 11.32 12.89 15.45
CA GLN A 150 12.79 12.95 15.43
C GLN A 150 13.41 12.34 16.69
N THR A 151 12.82 12.56 17.87
CA THR A 151 13.29 11.94 19.12
C THR A 151 13.09 10.43 19.17
N THR A 152 12.09 9.92 18.44
CA THR A 152 11.80 8.48 18.34
C THR A 152 12.77 7.79 17.37
N ASP A 153 13.15 8.46 16.28
CA ASP A 153 14.13 7.96 15.29
C ASP A 153 15.58 7.99 15.80
N THR A 154 15.88 8.82 16.81
CA THR A 154 17.15 8.81 17.56
C THR A 154 17.18 7.76 18.70
N GLY A 155 16.15 6.92 18.80
CA GLY A 155 15.92 5.98 19.91
C GLY A 155 16.73 4.68 19.89
N ALA A 156 18.01 4.72 19.52
CA ALA A 156 18.97 3.69 19.90
C ALA A 156 20.35 4.31 20.15
N ALA A 157 20.74 4.29 21.42
CA ALA A 157 22.01 4.72 22.02
C ALA A 157 22.15 6.21 22.36
N LEU A 158 21.99 6.49 23.65
CA LEU A 158 22.96 7.23 24.46
C LEU A 158 22.71 6.86 25.93
N ASP A 159 23.32 5.75 26.36
CA ASP A 159 23.54 5.54 27.78
C ASP A 159 24.66 6.49 28.22
N LEU A 160 24.26 7.59 28.85
CA LEU A 160 25.15 8.61 29.40
C LEU A 160 25.68 8.24 30.79
N SER A 161 25.54 6.97 31.22
CA SER A 161 26.17 6.46 32.46
C SER A 161 27.70 6.65 32.48
N ALA A 162 28.35 6.75 31.32
CA ALA A 162 29.78 7.01 31.19
C ALA A 162 30.21 8.48 31.42
N LEU A 163 29.27 9.43 31.58
CA LEU A 163 29.55 10.86 31.69
C LEU A 163 29.40 11.45 33.10
N LYS A 164 29.24 10.61 34.13
CA LYS A 164 29.53 11.00 35.51
C LYS A 164 30.97 10.62 35.85
N GLY A 165 31.89 11.57 35.70
CA GLY A 165 33.14 11.57 36.47
C GLY A 165 32.82 11.48 37.96
N GLY A 166 33.64 10.90 38.82
CA GLY A 166 35.08 11.03 38.91
C GLY A 166 35.34 11.41 40.36
N ASP A 167 36.19 10.62 41.02
CA ASP A 167 37.05 11.02 42.13
C ASP A 167 38.41 10.35 41.88
#